data_AF-A0A848K652-F1
#
_entry.id   AF-A0A848K652-F1
#
_cell.length_a   1.000
_cell.length_b   1.000
_cell.length_c   1.000
_cell.angle_alpha   90.00
_cell.angle_beta   90.00
_cell.angle_gamma   90.00
#
_symmetry.space_group_name_H-M   'P 1'
#
loop_
_entity.id
_entity.type
_entity.pdbx_description
1 polymer ?
#
loop_
_entity_poly.entity_id
_entity_poly.type
_entity_poly.pdbx_seq_one_letter_code
_entity_poly.pdbx_strand_id
1 'polypeptide(L)'
;MGAARRRPGRRALLALALVLLAFSPVLLVLTRPPPDGPAPMVAPALPEPAPEPPVPADADLPPGPSPARTQPLRASGSDAATPERWKVVVACPREKVSGGQYNRCLYDVTRTSEQALEAELANAFTVIEARTDLQGTQRARWKTQLDEAQSRFLLFRNLDCQGVAPFEGPRGIGNFEQRSLCLIAANRGRAADLRARYGTPRPEGDAAKDGAKPGPTGPEPRDGTWTHPVPPTVE
;
A
#
# COMPACT_ATOMS: atom_id res chain seq x y z
N MET A 1 4.62 -71.18 -20.70
CA MET A 1 5.27 -69.95 -20.17
C MET A 1 5.42 -68.96 -21.31
N GLY A 2 4.68 -67.85 -21.30
CA GLY A 2 4.75 -66.83 -22.35
C GLY A 2 4.23 -65.50 -21.81
N ALA A 3 5.14 -64.67 -21.29
CA ALA A 3 4.81 -63.36 -20.75
C ALA A 3 4.73 -62.33 -21.91
N ALA A 4 3.52 -61.89 -22.23
CA ALA A 4 3.28 -60.84 -23.21
C ALA A 4 3.66 -59.47 -22.62
N ARG A 5 4.76 -58.87 -23.11
CA ARG A 5 5.15 -57.50 -22.78
C ARG A 5 4.20 -56.50 -23.44
N ARG A 6 3.42 -55.77 -22.64
CA ARG A 6 2.59 -54.64 -23.10
C ARG A 6 3.51 -53.46 -23.43
N ARG A 7 3.48 -53.01 -24.69
CA ARG A 7 4.11 -51.76 -25.11
C ARG A 7 3.33 -50.57 -24.54
N PRO A 8 3.98 -49.59 -23.90
CA PRO A 8 3.30 -48.37 -23.47
C PRO A 8 2.79 -47.61 -24.69
N GLY A 9 1.50 -47.24 -24.65
CA GLY A 9 0.83 -46.55 -25.75
C GLY A 9 1.43 -45.16 -25.98
N ARG A 10 1.53 -44.77 -27.26
CA ARG A 10 2.03 -43.46 -27.74
C ARG A 10 1.54 -42.24 -26.94
N ARG A 11 0.37 -42.32 -26.30
CA ARG A 11 -0.21 -41.27 -25.46
C ARG A 11 0.60 -41.00 -24.18
N ALA A 12 1.18 -42.02 -23.56
CA ALA A 12 2.01 -41.85 -22.36
C ALA A 12 3.34 -41.15 -22.67
N LEU A 13 3.91 -41.41 -23.85
CA LEU A 13 5.12 -40.75 -24.33
C LEU A 13 4.89 -39.27 -24.65
N LEU A 14 3.73 -38.90 -25.20
CA LEU A 14 3.37 -37.51 -25.48
C LEU A 14 3.14 -36.69 -24.21
N ALA A 15 2.49 -37.27 -23.19
CA ALA A 15 2.29 -36.60 -21.90
C ALA A 15 3.63 -36.31 -21.18
N LEU A 16 4.57 -37.25 -21.23
CA LEU A 16 5.90 -37.06 -20.63
C LEU A 16 6.71 -35.97 -21.35
N ALA A 17 6.62 -35.90 -22.68
CA ALA A 17 7.31 -34.89 -23.49
C ALA A 17 6.79 -33.45 -23.22
N LEU A 18 5.48 -33.29 -23.00
CA LEU A 18 4.88 -32.00 -22.65
C LEU A 18 5.30 -31.52 -21.26
N VAL A 19 5.39 -32.43 -20.28
CA VAL A 19 5.90 -32.08 -18.93
C VAL A 19 7.37 -31.65 -19.01
N LEU A 20 8.21 -32.35 -19.77
CA LEU A 20 9.62 -31.96 -19.92
C LEU A 20 9.79 -30.60 -20.61
N LEU A 21 8.95 -30.26 -21.59
CA LEU A 21 8.99 -28.93 -22.23
C LEU A 21 8.51 -27.80 -21.29
N ALA A 22 7.55 -28.06 -20.40
CA ALA A 22 7.06 -27.06 -19.44
C ALA A 22 8.08 -26.73 -18.32
N PHE A 23 8.97 -27.67 -17.97
CA PHE A 23 10.02 -27.46 -16.96
C PHE A 23 11.36 -26.97 -17.54
N SER A 24 11.51 -26.96 -18.87
CA SER A 24 12.74 -26.52 -19.55
C SER A 24 13.12 -25.04 -19.36
N PRO A 25 12.21 -24.06 -19.15
CA PRO A 25 12.63 -22.68 -18.92
C PRO A 25 13.19 -22.45 -17.51
N VAL A 26 12.86 -23.29 -16.52
CA VAL A 26 13.32 -23.14 -15.13
C VAL A 26 14.78 -23.57 -14.98
N LEU A 27 15.20 -24.61 -15.69
CA LEU A 27 16.59 -25.08 -15.67
C LEU A 27 17.58 -24.11 -16.33
N LEU A 28 17.14 -23.32 -17.31
CA LEU A 28 17.97 -22.31 -17.96
C LEU A 28 18.24 -21.06 -17.09
N VAL A 29 17.48 -20.85 -16.01
CA VAL A 29 17.71 -19.73 -15.08
C VAL A 29 18.80 -20.06 -14.06
N LEU A 30 19.01 -21.35 -13.73
CA LEU A 30 19.96 -21.77 -12.68
C LEU A 30 21.41 -21.90 -13.15
N THR A 31 21.68 -21.92 -14.45
CA THR A 31 23.05 -22.02 -15.00
C THR A 31 23.58 -20.70 -15.53
N ARG A 32 22.86 -19.58 -15.34
CA ARG A 32 23.40 -18.27 -15.70
C ARG A 32 24.46 -17.89 -14.66
N PRO A 33 25.73 -17.65 -15.06
CA PRO A 33 26.67 -17.02 -14.15
C PRO A 33 26.06 -15.71 -13.65
N PRO A 34 26.26 -15.35 -12.37
CA PRO A 34 25.77 -14.09 -11.85
C PRO A 34 26.27 -12.97 -12.77
N PRO A 35 25.41 -12.02 -13.17
CA PRO A 35 25.87 -10.87 -13.93
C PRO A 35 27.01 -10.23 -13.14
N ASP A 36 28.12 -9.93 -13.82
CA ASP A 36 29.22 -9.20 -13.24
C ASP A 36 28.64 -8.01 -12.49
N GLY A 37 28.75 -8.04 -11.15
CA GLY A 37 28.23 -6.99 -10.32
C GLY A 37 28.79 -5.66 -10.82
N PRO A 38 28.01 -4.57 -10.75
CA PRO A 38 28.52 -3.26 -11.17
C PRO A 38 29.85 -3.03 -10.46
N ALA A 39 30.88 -2.74 -11.24
CA ALA A 39 32.19 -2.37 -10.71
C ALA A 39 31.98 -1.36 -9.58
N PRO A 40 32.70 -1.47 -8.45
CA PRO A 40 32.55 -0.54 -7.35
C PRO A 40 32.73 0.86 -7.91
N MET A 41 31.63 1.61 -7.97
CA MET A 41 31.68 3.01 -8.33
C MET A 41 32.47 3.68 -7.21
N VAL A 42 33.73 3.97 -7.50
CA VAL A 42 34.57 4.82 -6.68
C VAL A 42 33.81 6.14 -6.59
N ALA A 43 33.17 6.37 -5.45
CA ALA A 43 32.48 7.61 -5.19
C ALA A 43 33.51 8.74 -5.39
N PRO A 44 33.23 9.74 -6.23
CA PRO A 44 34.09 10.91 -6.31
C PRO A 44 34.21 11.49 -4.89
N ALA A 45 35.45 11.70 -4.44
CA ALA A 45 35.73 12.33 -3.17
C ALA A 45 34.92 13.62 -3.09
N LEU A 46 34.02 13.69 -2.10
CA LEU A 46 33.29 14.90 -1.80
C LEU A 46 34.33 16.01 -1.57
N PRO A 47 34.22 17.16 -2.24
CA PRO A 47 35.10 18.29 -1.95
C PRO A 47 34.94 18.66 -0.48
N GLU A 48 36.08 18.87 0.20
CA GLU A 48 36.11 19.37 1.56
C GLU A 48 35.24 20.63 1.69
N PRO A 49 34.43 20.75 2.76
CA PRO A 49 33.66 21.95 3.00
C PRO A 49 34.63 23.13 3.13
N ALA A 50 34.46 24.12 2.26
CA ALA A 50 35.19 25.37 2.34
C ALA A 50 34.98 26.00 3.72
N PRO A 51 36.02 26.62 4.32
CA PRO A 51 35.88 27.31 5.59
C PRO A 51 34.80 28.39 5.47
N GLU A 52 33.80 28.31 6.33
CA GLU A 52 32.74 29.30 6.42
C GLU A 52 33.36 30.68 6.72
N PRO A 53 32.92 31.74 6.02
CA PRO A 53 33.39 33.09 6.31
C PRO A 53 33.00 33.47 7.75
N PRO A 54 33.86 34.21 8.48
CA PRO A 54 33.56 34.65 9.83
C PRO A 54 32.29 35.50 9.84
N VAL A 55 31.32 35.08 10.66
CA VAL A 55 30.12 35.86 10.95
C VAL A 55 30.58 37.20 11.56
N PRO A 56 30.25 38.35 10.97
CA PRO A 56 30.59 39.64 11.54
C PRO A 56 29.91 39.79 12.90
N ALA A 57 30.72 40.07 13.92
CA ALA A 57 30.28 40.39 15.26
C ALA A 57 29.41 41.66 15.25
N ASP A 58 28.25 41.54 15.89
CA ASP A 58 27.48 42.58 16.58
C ASP A 58 27.58 44.00 16.00
N ALA A 59 26.68 44.29 15.05
CA ALA A 59 26.27 45.67 14.80
C ALA A 59 25.17 46.04 15.81
N ASP A 60 25.52 46.96 16.70
CA ASP A 60 24.67 47.67 17.66
C ASP A 60 23.25 47.93 17.14
N LEU A 61 22.29 47.12 17.62
CA LEU A 61 20.87 47.43 17.54
C LEU A 61 20.47 48.20 18.81
N PRO A 62 19.72 49.31 18.70
CA PRO A 62 19.27 50.09 19.84
C PRO A 62 18.36 49.25 20.76
N PRO A 63 18.35 49.53 22.08
CA PRO A 63 17.55 48.79 23.04
C PRO A 63 16.05 49.00 22.77
N GLY A 64 15.43 48.01 22.13
CA GLY A 64 13.97 47.91 22.03
C GLY A 64 13.35 47.69 23.42
N PRO A 65 12.09 48.10 23.63
CA PRO A 65 11.42 47.95 24.92
C PRO A 65 11.35 46.47 25.31
N SER A 66 11.72 46.19 26.56
CA SER A 66 11.66 44.88 27.20
C SER A 66 10.39 44.11 26.85
N PRO A 67 10.47 42.88 26.32
CA PRO A 67 9.30 42.01 26.32
C PRO A 67 8.95 41.72 27.78
N ALA A 68 7.75 42.12 28.18
CA ALA A 68 7.15 41.75 29.44
C ALA A 68 7.34 40.24 29.64
N ARG A 69 8.00 39.90 30.76
CA ARG A 69 8.19 38.55 31.26
C ARG A 69 6.82 37.91 31.44
N THR A 70 6.32 37.28 30.39
CA THR A 70 5.09 36.52 30.41
C THR A 70 5.37 35.31 31.27
N GLN A 71 4.81 35.31 32.48
CA GLN A 71 4.85 34.15 33.36
C GLN A 71 4.32 32.94 32.59
N PRO A 72 4.92 31.75 32.71
CA PRO A 72 4.29 30.55 32.19
C PRO A 72 2.97 30.39 32.92
N LEU A 73 1.86 30.57 32.19
CA LEU A 73 0.56 30.09 32.64
C LEU A 73 0.79 28.61 32.98
N ARG A 74 0.68 28.27 34.26
CA ARG A 74 0.42 26.90 34.70
C ARG A 74 -0.79 26.45 33.88
N ALA A 75 -0.54 25.64 32.86
CA ALA A 75 -1.56 24.83 32.23
C ALA A 75 -2.09 23.91 33.33
N SER A 76 -3.16 24.36 33.98
CA SER A 76 -4.04 23.50 34.74
C SER A 76 -4.40 22.32 33.85
N GLY A 77 -4.31 21.12 34.42
CA GLY A 77 -4.48 19.85 33.75
C GLY A 77 -5.58 19.90 32.70
N SER A 78 -5.15 19.88 31.44
CA SER A 78 -5.91 19.24 30.40
C SER A 78 -5.28 17.86 30.30
N ASP A 79 -6.04 16.83 30.68
CA ASP A 79 -5.97 15.53 30.03
C ASP A 79 -6.26 15.78 28.53
N ALA A 80 -5.32 16.41 27.84
CA ALA A 80 -5.22 16.38 26.41
C ALA A 80 -4.84 14.94 26.12
N ALA A 81 -5.86 14.08 26.09
CA ALA A 81 -5.78 12.78 25.49
C ALA A 81 -5.16 13.06 24.12
N THR A 82 -3.84 12.82 23.99
CA THR A 82 -3.16 12.77 22.71
C THR A 82 -4.11 11.95 21.85
N PRO A 83 -4.68 12.52 20.77
CA PRO A 83 -5.69 11.83 19.99
C PRO A 83 -5.06 10.49 19.69
N GLU A 84 -5.61 9.44 20.31
CA GLU A 84 -4.89 8.19 20.41
C GLU A 84 -4.86 7.71 18.96
N ARG A 85 -3.69 7.90 18.33
CA ARG A 85 -3.50 7.97 16.88
C ARG A 85 -3.95 6.68 16.19
N TRP A 86 -4.13 5.64 17.01
CA TRP A 86 -4.40 4.26 16.69
C TRP A 86 -5.73 3.75 17.28
N LYS A 87 -6.56 4.61 17.91
CA LYS A 87 -7.74 4.24 18.74
C LYS A 87 -8.89 3.59 17.96
N VAL A 88 -8.84 3.54 16.63
CA VAL A 88 -10.04 3.21 15.82
C VAL A 88 -9.75 2.19 14.71
N VAL A 89 -9.00 1.14 15.05
CA VAL A 89 -8.94 -0.04 14.18
C VAL A 89 -9.17 -1.28 15.04
N VAL A 90 -10.45 -1.57 15.33
CA VAL A 90 -10.85 -2.90 15.80
C VAL A 90 -10.73 -3.86 14.61
N ALA A 91 -9.50 -4.26 14.29
CA ALA A 91 -9.18 -5.17 13.21
C ALA A 91 -9.39 -6.63 13.62
N CYS A 92 -9.00 -6.96 14.85
CA CYS A 92 -8.92 -8.32 15.35
C CYS A 92 -9.40 -8.37 16.80
N PRO A 93 -10.30 -9.29 17.19
CA PRO A 93 -10.85 -9.33 18.53
C PRO A 93 -9.88 -9.99 19.52
N ARG A 94 -8.97 -9.21 20.09
CA ARG A 94 -7.88 -9.69 20.97
C ARG A 94 -8.38 -10.54 22.15
N GLU A 95 -9.53 -10.20 22.71
CA GLU A 95 -10.10 -10.87 23.89
C GLU A 95 -10.76 -12.21 23.55
N LYS A 96 -11.03 -12.49 22.27
CA LYS A 96 -11.79 -13.66 21.81
C LYS A 96 -10.93 -14.73 21.14
N VAL A 97 -9.66 -14.45 20.86
CA VAL A 97 -8.78 -15.36 20.12
C VAL A 97 -7.47 -15.57 20.85
N SER A 98 -6.83 -16.72 20.63
CA SER A 98 -5.50 -16.98 21.18
C SER A 98 -4.45 -16.02 20.57
N GLY A 99 -3.33 -15.78 21.26
CA GLY A 99 -2.29 -14.86 20.78
C GLY A 99 -1.74 -15.21 19.38
N GLY A 100 -1.61 -16.50 19.05
CA GLY A 100 -1.20 -16.93 17.71
C GLY A 100 -2.24 -16.61 16.63
N GLN A 101 -3.53 -16.83 16.92
CA GLN A 101 -4.64 -16.47 16.02
C GLN A 101 -4.78 -14.95 15.85
N TYR A 102 -4.52 -14.20 16.93
CA TYR A 102 -4.51 -12.73 16.88
C TYR A 102 -3.44 -12.21 15.91
N ASN A 103 -2.21 -12.70 16.02
CA ASN A 103 -1.12 -12.28 15.14
C ASN A 103 -1.42 -12.63 13.67
N ARG A 104 -1.97 -13.82 13.41
CA ARG A 104 -2.41 -14.21 12.06
C ARG A 104 -3.48 -13.26 11.52
N CYS A 105 -4.48 -12.93 12.32
CA CYS A 105 -5.50 -11.95 11.94
C CYS A 105 -4.87 -10.58 11.61
N LEU A 106 -3.92 -10.10 12.41
CA LEU A 106 -3.24 -8.83 12.12
C LEU A 106 -2.46 -8.86 10.80
N TYR A 107 -1.77 -9.97 10.49
CA TYR A 107 -1.12 -10.15 9.19
C TYR A 107 -2.12 -10.11 8.04
N ASP A 108 -3.22 -10.86 8.14
CA ASP A 108 -4.25 -10.91 7.11
C ASP A 108 -4.89 -9.52 6.88
N VAL A 109 -5.25 -8.82 7.96
CA VAL A 109 -5.83 -7.47 7.86
C VAL A 109 -4.82 -6.45 7.32
N THR A 110 -3.54 -6.57 7.67
CA THR A 110 -2.48 -5.72 7.08
C THR A 110 -2.44 -5.90 5.57
N ARG A 111 -2.36 -7.15 5.09
CA ARG A 111 -2.36 -7.46 3.66
C ARG A 111 -3.63 -6.97 2.95
N THR A 112 -4.80 -7.22 3.52
CA THR A 112 -6.06 -6.74 2.93
C THR A 112 -6.13 -5.22 2.89
N SER A 113 -5.59 -4.51 3.88
CA SER A 113 -5.53 -3.05 3.86
C SER A 113 -4.61 -2.49 2.78
N GLU A 114 -3.51 -3.17 2.47
CA GLU A 114 -2.61 -2.81 1.37
C GLU A 114 -3.27 -3.02 0.02
N GLN A 115 -3.92 -4.18 -0.19
CA GLN A 115 -4.70 -4.45 -1.40
C GLN A 115 -5.83 -3.43 -1.60
N ALA A 116 -6.52 -3.04 -0.53
CA ALA A 116 -7.55 -2.00 -0.61
C ALA A 116 -6.98 -0.63 -1.00
N LEU A 117 -5.80 -0.27 -0.48
CA LEU A 117 -5.11 0.96 -0.86
C LEU A 117 -4.68 0.93 -2.34
N GLU A 118 -4.14 -0.18 -2.83
CA GLU A 118 -3.77 -0.36 -4.23
C GLU A 118 -4.99 -0.25 -5.16
N ALA A 119 -6.11 -0.85 -4.77
CA ALA A 119 -7.36 -0.75 -5.52
C ALA A 119 -7.88 0.70 -5.63
N GLU A 120 -7.80 1.48 -4.55
CA GLU A 120 -8.20 2.90 -4.58
C GLU A 120 -7.25 3.76 -5.41
N LEU A 121 -5.95 3.44 -5.45
CA LEU A 121 -5.00 4.12 -6.33
C LEU A 121 -5.30 3.81 -7.81
N ALA A 122 -5.57 2.55 -8.14
CA ALA A 122 -5.96 2.15 -9.48
C ALA A 122 -7.26 2.85 -9.91
N ASN A 123 -8.26 2.91 -9.04
CA ASN A 123 -9.49 3.68 -9.25
C ASN A 123 -9.21 5.16 -9.54
N ALA A 124 -8.34 5.79 -8.75
CA ALA A 124 -7.96 7.19 -8.97
C ALA A 124 -7.36 7.41 -10.37
N PHE A 125 -6.53 6.49 -10.87
CA PHE A 125 -6.01 6.56 -12.24
C PHE A 125 -7.09 6.41 -13.30
N THR A 126 -8.04 5.49 -13.11
CA THR A 126 -9.20 5.33 -14.01
C THR A 126 -10.04 6.60 -14.07
N VAL A 127 -10.32 7.22 -12.91
CA VAL A 127 -11.08 8.47 -12.82
C VAL A 127 -10.35 9.61 -13.53
N ILE A 128 -9.03 9.72 -13.35
CA ILE A 128 -8.23 10.73 -14.07
C ILE A 128 -8.31 10.48 -15.58
N GLU A 129 -8.22 9.23 -16.03
CA GLU A 129 -8.23 8.91 -17.46
C GLU A 129 -9.58 9.19 -18.13
N ALA A 130 -10.68 8.98 -17.40
CA ALA A 130 -12.04 9.27 -17.86
C ALA A 130 -12.35 10.77 -18.01
N ARG A 131 -11.49 11.68 -17.55
CA ARG A 131 -11.67 13.14 -17.66
C ARG A 131 -11.45 13.63 -19.10
N THR A 132 -12.52 13.63 -19.89
CA THR A 132 -12.53 14.10 -21.29
C THR A 132 -12.41 15.62 -21.43
N ASP A 133 -12.64 16.37 -20.35
CA ASP A 133 -12.46 17.82 -20.27
C ASP A 133 -10.99 18.25 -20.20
N LEU A 134 -10.07 17.32 -19.91
CA LEU A 134 -8.63 17.57 -19.84
C LEU A 134 -7.93 17.13 -21.13
N GLN A 135 -6.83 17.81 -21.46
CA GLN A 135 -5.92 17.33 -22.50
C GLN A 135 -5.15 16.08 -22.02
N GLY A 136 -4.73 15.21 -22.95
CA GLY A 136 -3.99 13.99 -22.62
C GLY A 136 -2.70 14.25 -21.83
N THR A 137 -1.99 15.35 -22.15
CA THR A 137 -0.78 15.78 -21.43
C THR A 137 -1.07 16.20 -19.99
N GLN A 138 -2.21 16.84 -19.73
CA GLN A 138 -2.64 17.23 -18.38
C GLN A 138 -2.99 16.00 -17.54
N ARG A 139 -3.72 15.04 -18.11
CA ARG A 139 -4.01 13.76 -17.44
C ARG A 139 -2.74 12.99 -17.10
N ALA A 140 -1.82 12.88 -18.06
CA ALA A 140 -0.53 12.22 -17.84
C ALA A 140 0.26 12.86 -16.70
N ARG A 141 0.40 14.20 -16.70
CA ARG A 141 1.08 14.94 -15.62
C ARG A 141 0.41 14.71 -14.27
N TRP A 142 -0.92 14.72 -14.21
CA TRP A 142 -1.65 14.45 -12.97
C TRP A 142 -1.37 13.05 -12.44
N LYS A 143 -1.44 12.01 -13.29
CA LYS A 143 -1.12 10.63 -12.89
C LYS A 143 0.31 10.52 -12.34
N THR A 144 1.30 11.11 -13.02
CA THR A 144 2.69 11.13 -12.53
C THR A 144 2.79 11.76 -11.15
N GLN A 145 2.15 12.91 -10.92
CA GLN A 145 2.19 13.57 -9.60
C GLN A 145 1.48 12.77 -8.50
N LEU A 146 0.39 12.08 -8.83
CA LEU A 146 -0.30 11.21 -7.88
C LEU A 146 0.55 9.98 -7.51
N ASP A 147 1.21 9.37 -8.50
CA ASP A 147 2.14 8.25 -8.29
C ASP A 147 3.34 8.65 -7.42
N GLU A 148 3.92 9.83 -7.68
CA GLU A 148 5.00 10.40 -6.89
C GLU A 148 4.58 10.67 -5.43
N ALA A 149 3.36 11.18 -5.24
CA ALA A 149 2.79 11.40 -3.91
C ALA A 149 2.54 10.07 -3.18
N GLN A 150 2.08 9.04 -3.89
CA GLN A 150 1.89 7.71 -3.32
C GLN A 150 3.21 7.06 -2.89
N SER A 151 4.27 7.20 -3.70
CA SER A 151 5.61 6.73 -3.35
C SER A 151 6.13 7.37 -2.06
N ARG A 152 5.94 8.69 -1.90
CA ARG A 152 6.29 9.41 -0.66
C ARG A 152 5.47 8.97 0.54
N PHE A 153 4.17 8.72 0.34
CA PHE A 153 3.31 8.18 1.40
C PHE A 153 3.83 6.82 1.90
N LEU A 154 4.20 5.90 1.00
CA LEU A 154 4.71 4.59 1.39
C LEU A 154 6.02 4.69 2.16
N LEU A 155 6.92 5.58 1.76
CA LEU A 155 8.16 5.87 2.49
C LEU A 155 7.86 6.38 3.91
N PHE A 156 7.05 7.43 4.02
CA PHE A 156 6.65 8.00 5.30
C PHE A 156 5.99 6.95 6.21
N ARG A 157 4.99 6.22 5.69
CA ARG A 157 4.29 5.14 6.39
C ARG A 157 5.25 4.11 6.95
N ASN A 158 6.22 3.66 6.14
CA ASN A 158 7.17 2.63 6.56
C ASN A 158 8.09 3.15 7.68
N LEU A 159 8.60 4.38 7.56
CA LEU A 159 9.43 5.00 8.59
C LEU A 159 8.67 5.20 9.91
N ASP A 160 7.46 5.74 9.83
CA ASP A 160 6.59 5.97 11.00
C ASP A 160 6.21 4.65 11.66
N CYS A 161 5.70 3.68 10.91
CA CYS A 161 5.23 2.43 11.49
C CYS A 161 6.34 1.49 11.97
N GLN A 162 7.49 1.43 11.30
CA GLN A 162 8.57 0.52 11.70
C GLN A 162 9.53 1.14 12.73
N GLY A 163 9.75 2.44 12.63
CA GLY A 163 10.70 3.19 13.43
C GLY A 163 10.09 3.91 14.62
N VAL A 164 8.95 4.56 14.46
CA VAL A 164 8.37 5.46 15.49
C VAL A 164 7.31 4.76 16.33
N ALA A 165 6.36 4.08 15.69
CA ALA A 165 5.23 3.45 16.37
C ALA A 165 5.60 2.51 17.55
N PRO A 166 6.71 1.73 17.50
CA PRO A 166 7.17 0.93 18.64
C PRO A 166 7.42 1.71 19.95
N PHE A 167 7.68 3.01 19.84
CA PHE A 167 8.03 3.87 20.97
C PHE A 167 6.87 4.75 21.43
N GLU A 168 5.88 5.00 20.56
CA GLU A 168 4.70 5.83 20.86
C GLU A 168 3.48 5.03 21.32
N GLY A 169 3.46 3.72 21.05
CA GLY A 169 2.31 2.88 21.34
C GLY A 169 2.09 2.62 22.85
N PRO A 170 0.87 2.20 23.24
CA PRO A 170 0.58 1.75 24.59
C PRO A 170 1.63 0.75 25.10
N ARG A 171 2.04 0.88 26.36
CA ARG A 171 2.91 -0.13 26.98
C ARG A 171 2.15 -1.44 27.16
N GLY A 172 2.86 -2.57 27.03
CA GLY A 172 2.29 -3.91 27.22
C GLY A 172 1.67 -4.55 25.97
N ILE A 173 1.67 -3.85 24.83
CA ILE A 173 1.44 -4.46 23.52
C ILE A 173 2.79 -4.66 22.80
N GLY A 174 2.93 -5.78 22.09
CA GLY A 174 4.21 -6.14 21.46
C GLY A 174 4.56 -5.24 20.27
N ASN A 175 5.85 -5.11 19.95
CA ASN A 175 6.32 -4.31 18.80
C ASN A 175 5.65 -4.71 17.49
N PHE A 176 5.42 -6.01 17.28
CA PHE A 176 4.71 -6.51 16.11
C PHE A 176 3.30 -5.93 16.01
N GLU A 177 2.54 -5.98 17.11
CA GLU A 177 1.17 -5.49 17.16
C GLU A 177 1.10 -3.98 16.91
N GLN A 178 1.97 -3.18 17.53
CA GLN A 178 2.04 -1.74 17.29
C GLN A 178 2.32 -1.40 15.83
N ARG A 179 3.28 -2.11 15.22
CA ARG A 179 3.63 -1.96 13.79
C ARG A 179 2.44 -2.28 12.89
N SER A 180 1.77 -3.42 13.12
CA SER A 180 0.62 -3.84 12.31
C SER A 180 -0.55 -2.87 12.44
N LEU A 181 -0.89 -2.42 13.65
CA LEU A 181 -1.97 -1.46 13.85
C LEU A 181 -1.68 -0.12 13.16
N CYS A 182 -0.43 0.35 13.21
CA CYS A 182 -0.01 1.54 12.48
C CYS A 182 -0.18 1.39 10.96
N LEU A 183 0.31 0.28 10.39
CA LEU A 183 0.20 0.02 8.95
C LEU A 183 -1.26 -0.02 8.51
N ILE A 184 -2.12 -0.74 9.25
CA ILE A 184 -3.54 -0.85 8.94
C ILE A 184 -4.21 0.53 8.98
N ALA A 185 -3.96 1.33 10.03
CA ALA A 185 -4.53 2.66 10.17
C ALA A 185 -4.09 3.60 9.04
N ALA A 186 -2.79 3.64 8.73
CA ALA A 186 -2.24 4.47 7.67
C ALA A 186 -2.79 4.09 6.29
N ASN A 187 -2.83 2.79 5.97
CA ASN A 187 -3.37 2.30 4.70
C ASN A 187 -4.85 2.64 4.55
N ARG A 188 -5.66 2.42 5.60
CA ARG A 188 -7.09 2.76 5.59
C ARG A 188 -7.32 4.26 5.45
N GLY A 189 -6.55 5.08 6.17
CA GLY A 189 -6.64 6.54 6.06
C GLY A 189 -6.34 7.03 4.65
N ARG A 190 -5.26 6.53 4.03
CA ARG A 190 -4.91 6.89 2.65
C ARG A 190 -5.92 6.38 1.62
N ALA A 191 -6.42 5.15 1.78
CA ALA A 191 -7.48 4.62 0.93
C ALA A 191 -8.76 5.47 1.02
N ALA A 192 -9.13 5.92 2.23
CA ALA A 192 -10.27 6.81 2.42
C ALA A 192 -10.06 8.20 1.79
N ASP A 193 -8.86 8.78 1.89
CA ASP A 193 -8.50 10.04 1.22
C ASP A 193 -8.64 9.92 -0.31
N LEU A 194 -8.09 8.85 -0.91
CA LEU A 194 -8.23 8.59 -2.34
C LEU A 194 -9.72 8.44 -2.74
N ARG A 195 -10.49 7.65 -2.00
CA ARG A 195 -11.92 7.46 -2.26
C ARG A 195 -12.72 8.76 -2.13
N ALA A 196 -12.40 9.60 -1.15
CA ALA A 196 -13.08 10.89 -0.97
C ALA A 196 -12.81 11.85 -2.14
N ARG A 197 -11.61 11.82 -2.71
CA ARG A 197 -11.20 12.69 -3.82
C ARG A 197 -11.65 12.21 -5.19
N TYR A 198 -11.62 10.90 -5.41
CA TYR A 198 -11.85 10.29 -6.72
C TYR A 198 -13.20 9.55 -6.83
N GLY A 199 -13.94 9.44 -5.73
CA GLY A 199 -15.21 8.73 -5.67
C GLY A 199 -15.02 7.21 -5.61
N THR A 200 -16.14 6.48 -5.68
CA THR A 200 -16.12 5.02 -5.84
C THR A 200 -16.05 4.66 -7.32
N PRO A 201 -15.38 3.55 -7.68
CA PRO A 201 -15.41 3.05 -9.05
C PRO A 201 -16.88 2.85 -9.46
N ARG A 202 -17.33 3.55 -10.50
CA ARG A 202 -18.66 3.32 -11.06
C ARG A 202 -18.64 1.92 -11.69
N PRO A 203 -19.58 1.02 -11.36
CA PRO A 203 -19.69 -0.24 -12.07
C PRO A 203 -19.80 0.07 -13.57
N GLU A 204 -19.01 -0.61 -14.40
CA GLU A 204 -18.91 -0.35 -15.85
C GLU A 204 -20.27 -0.43 -16.58
N GLY A 205 -21.30 -0.99 -15.94
CA GLY A 205 -22.69 -1.04 -16.45
C GLY A 205 -23.59 0.17 -16.16
N ASP A 206 -23.17 1.15 -15.36
CA ASP A 206 -24.04 2.26 -14.98
C ASP A 206 -23.84 3.54 -15.81
N ALA A 207 -22.72 3.71 -16.53
CA ALA A 207 -22.49 4.87 -17.40
C ALA A 207 -23.44 4.93 -18.62
N ALA A 208 -24.12 3.82 -18.94
CA ALA A 208 -25.05 3.71 -20.07
C ALA A 208 -26.52 4.03 -19.73
N LYS A 209 -26.85 4.33 -18.47
CA LYS A 209 -28.26 4.45 -18.00
C LYS A 209 -28.90 5.84 -18.12
N ASP A 210 -28.22 6.82 -18.70
CA ASP A 210 -28.82 8.14 -18.96
C ASP A 210 -29.57 8.20 -20.32
N GLY A 211 -29.84 7.07 -20.99
CA GLY A 211 -30.57 7.08 -22.27
C GLY A 211 -31.16 5.79 -22.85
N ALA A 212 -31.18 4.65 -22.14
CA ALA A 212 -31.64 3.37 -22.72
C ALA A 212 -32.88 2.78 -22.03
N LYS A 213 -33.93 2.50 -22.83
CA LYS A 213 -35.16 1.76 -22.46
C LYS A 213 -34.83 0.39 -21.84
N PRO A 214 -35.69 -0.14 -20.93
CA PRO A 214 -35.43 -1.42 -20.28
C PRO A 214 -35.68 -2.60 -21.22
N GLY A 215 -34.68 -3.49 -21.33
CA GLY A 215 -34.74 -4.84 -21.91
C GLY A 215 -34.34 -5.90 -20.87
N PRO A 216 -34.63 -7.19 -21.11
CA PRO A 216 -35.21 -8.08 -20.12
C PRO A 216 -34.24 -8.62 -19.06
N THR A 217 -34.79 -8.79 -17.87
CA THR A 217 -34.22 -9.36 -16.64
C THR A 217 -33.70 -10.78 -16.85
N GLY A 218 -32.45 -11.00 -16.45
CA GLY A 218 -31.86 -12.35 -16.29
C GLY A 218 -32.48 -13.12 -15.12
N PRO A 219 -32.17 -14.43 -15.00
CA PRO A 219 -32.86 -15.35 -14.11
C PRO A 219 -32.61 -15.08 -12.62
N GLU A 220 -33.66 -15.23 -11.81
CA GLU A 220 -33.69 -14.92 -10.38
C GLU A 220 -32.69 -15.75 -9.52
N PRO A 221 -32.11 -15.15 -8.47
CA PRO A 221 -31.28 -15.85 -7.49
C PRO A 221 -32.13 -16.84 -6.66
N ARG A 222 -31.55 -18.00 -6.36
CA ARG A 222 -32.14 -18.99 -5.44
C ARG A 222 -31.61 -18.81 -4.02
N ASP A 223 -32.49 -18.94 -3.03
CA ASP A 223 -32.18 -18.84 -1.61
C ASP A 223 -31.20 -19.94 -1.15
N GLY A 224 -30.13 -19.53 -0.45
CA GLY A 224 -29.22 -20.44 0.27
C GLY A 224 -27.73 -20.37 -0.07
N THR A 225 -27.29 -19.46 -0.96
CA THR A 225 -25.87 -19.33 -1.30
C THR A 225 -25.29 -18.06 -0.67
N TRP A 226 -24.29 -18.20 0.21
CA TRP A 226 -23.52 -17.06 0.72
C TRP A 226 -22.71 -16.43 -0.42
N THR A 227 -23.27 -15.41 -1.06
CA THR A 227 -22.55 -14.62 -2.07
C THR A 227 -21.75 -13.54 -1.36
N HIS A 228 -20.42 -13.69 -1.34
CA HIS A 228 -19.56 -12.51 -1.32
C HIS A 228 -19.76 -11.76 -2.65
N PRO A 229 -19.86 -10.42 -2.65
CA PRO A 229 -19.96 -9.68 -3.90
C PRO A 229 -18.70 -9.94 -4.72
N VAL A 230 -18.84 -10.68 -5.82
CA VAL A 230 -17.81 -10.85 -6.84
C VAL A 230 -17.93 -9.64 -7.77
N PRO A 231 -16.91 -8.78 -7.88
CA PRO A 231 -16.92 -7.74 -8.90
C PRO A 231 -16.92 -8.39 -10.30
N PRO A 232 -17.65 -7.82 -11.28
CA PRO A 232 -17.79 -8.42 -12.60
C PRO A 232 -16.42 -8.56 -13.30
N THR A 233 -16.26 -9.67 -14.03
CA THR A 233 -15.18 -9.89 -14.99
C THR A 233 -15.33 -8.97 -16.18
N VAL A 234 -14.26 -8.21 -16.47
CA VAL A 234 -14.14 -7.36 -17.66
C VAL A 234 -13.91 -8.26 -18.88
N GLU A 235 -14.84 -8.26 -19.84
CA GLU A 235 -14.59 -8.61 -21.25
C GLU A 235 -14.23 -7.36 -22.04
#